data_AF-A0A962W772-F1
#
_entry.id   AF-A0A962W772-F1
#
_cell.length_a   1.000
_cell.length_b   1.000
_cell.length_c   1.000
_cell.angle_alpha   90.00
_cell.angle_beta   90.00
_cell.angle_gamma   90.00
#
_symmetry.space_group_name_H-M   'P 1'
#
loop_
_entity.id
_entity.type
_entity.pdbx_description
1 polymer ?
#
loop_
_entity_poly.entity_id
_entity_poly.type
_entity_poly.pdbx_seq_one_letter_code
_entity_poly.pdbx_strand_id
1 'polypeptide(L)' 'MRMTEVATTLAEMPQMLKLAREVKPRPLSTRDCFALRVEQTADKYPDRTAIICEGSSISWRELNAQANRCAA' A
#
# COMPACT_ATOMS: atom_id res chain seq x y z
N MET A 1 28.38 -7.58 16.71
CA MET A 1 28.23 -6.61 15.61
C MET A 1 29.51 -5.81 15.52
N ARG A 2 30.25 -5.84 14.40
CA ARG A 2 31.53 -5.10 14.30
C ARG A 2 31.23 -3.64 13.96
N MET A 3 31.95 -2.70 14.57
CA MET A 3 31.74 -1.26 14.32
C MET A 3 31.94 -0.88 12.83
N THR A 4 32.72 -1.67 12.09
CA THR A 4 32.92 -1.49 10.64
C THR A 4 31.67 -1.79 9.82
N GLU A 5 30.81 -2.73 10.23
CA GLU A 5 29.54 -3.01 9.55
C GLU A 5 28.56 -1.84 9.70
N VAL A 6 28.49 -1.28 10.91
CA VAL A 6 27.65 -0.10 11.20
C VAL A 6 28.10 1.10 10.36
N ALA A 7 29.40 1.32 10.22
CA ALA A 7 29.95 2.42 9.42
C ALA A 7 29.65 2.25 7.92
N THR A 8 29.75 1.03 7.38
CA THR A 8 29.41 0.75 5.98
C THR A 8 27.92 0.91 5.70
N THR A 9 27.04 0.46 6.59
CA THR A 9 25.59 0.66 6.45
C THR A 9 25.20 2.15 6.57
N LEU A 10 25.89 2.92 7.42
CA LEU A 10 25.67 4.36 7.53
C LEU A 10 26.05 5.14 6.27
N ALA A 11 27.05 4.65 5.51
CA ALA A 11 27.50 5.28 4.27
C ALA A 11 26.47 5.17 3.13
N GLU A 12 25.60 4.15 3.16
CA GLU A 12 24.52 3.94 2.17
C GLU A 12 23.23 4.71 2.50
N MET A 13 23.12 5.28 3.72
CA MET A 13 21.95 6.06 4.14
C MET A 13 21.54 7.18 3.18
N PRO A 14 22.46 7.95 2.55
CA PRO A 14 22.08 8.99 1.59
C PRO A 14 21.38 8.44 0.34
N GLN A 15 21.71 7.21 -0.06
CA GLN A 15 21.08 6.53 -1.21
C GLN A 15 19.70 5.99 -0.83
N MET A 16 19.54 5.43 0.37
CA MET A 16 18.22 5.06 0.91
C MET A 16 17.28 6.26 1.04
N LEU A 17 17.78 7.43 1.45
CA LEU A 17 17.01 8.68 1.54
C LEU A 17 16.46 9.16 0.19
N LYS A 18 17.21 8.94 -0.90
CA LYS A 18 16.76 9.26 -2.26
C LYS A 18 15.63 8.33 -2.72
N LEU A 19 15.78 7.03 -2.46
CA LEU A 19 14.74 6.02 -2.78
C LEU A 19 13.45 6.26 -1.99
N ALA A 20 13.55 6.54 -0.68
CA ALA A 20 12.38 6.79 0.15
C ALA A 20 11.56 8.02 -0.31
N ARG A 21 12.20 9.02 -0.94
CA ARG A 21 11.50 10.16 -1.54
C ARG A 21 10.68 9.79 -2.77
N GLU A 22 11.17 8.86 -3.58
CA GLU A 22 10.49 8.40 -4.80
C GLU A 22 9.43 7.32 -4.51
N VAL A 23 9.58 6.59 -3.41
CA VAL A 23 8.63 5.55 -2.94
C VAL A 23 7.49 6.16 -2.10
N LYS A 24 7.39 7.49 -1.97
CA LYS A 24 6.25 8.11 -1.28
C LYS A 24 4.95 7.76 -2.01
N PRO A 25 4.00 7.08 -1.33
CA PRO A 25 2.72 6.76 -1.94
C PRO A 25 2.05 8.05 -2.43
N ARG A 26 1.50 8.02 -3.65
CA ARG A 26 0.80 9.19 -4.16
C ARG A 26 -0.38 9.53 -3.24
N PRO A 27 -0.67 10.82 -3.00
CA PRO A 27 -1.80 11.21 -2.17
C PRO A 27 -3.10 10.62 -2.68
N LEU A 28 -3.97 10.20 -1.76
CA LEU A 28 -5.33 9.68 -2.04
C LEU A 28 -6.21 10.69 -2.78
N SER A 29 -5.85 11.98 -2.80
CA SER A 29 -6.52 13.04 -3.55
C SER A 29 -6.17 13.09 -5.04
N THR A 30 -5.23 12.26 -5.51
CA THR A 30 -4.83 12.23 -6.93
C THR A 30 -5.90 11.54 -7.77
N ARG A 31 -6.32 12.15 -8.88
CA ARG A 31 -7.40 11.67 -9.75
C ARG A 31 -7.18 10.24 -10.28
N ASP A 32 -5.93 9.83 -10.48
CA ASP A 32 -5.53 8.49 -10.92
C ASP A 32 -5.00 7.61 -9.78
N CYS A 33 -5.42 7.86 -8.54
CA CYS A 33 -5.07 7.02 -7.40
C CYS A 33 -5.95 5.77 -7.40
N PHE A 34 -5.32 4.60 -7.56
CA PHE A 34 -6.02 3.32 -7.55
C PHE A 34 -6.76 3.08 -6.22
N ALA A 35 -6.13 3.42 -5.09
CA ALA A 35 -6.74 3.27 -3.77
C ALA A 35 -8.04 4.08 -3.64
N LEU A 36 -8.07 5.33 -4.13
CA LEU A 36 -9.29 6.15 -4.13
C LEU A 36 -10.43 5.48 -4.91
N ARG A 37 -10.13 4.83 -6.03
CA ARG A 37 -11.14 4.14 -6.84
C ARG A 37 -11.70 2.91 -6.14
N VAL A 38 -10.86 2.20 -5.37
CA VAL A 38 -11.29 1.07 -4.54
C VAL A 38 -12.22 1.56 -3.42
N GLU A 39 -11.86 2.63 -2.72
CA GLU A 39 -12.71 3.24 -1.69
C GLU A 39 -14.08 3.67 -2.24
N GLN A 40 -14.09 4.42 -3.35
CA GLN A 40 -15.33 4.85 -4.00
C GLN A 40 -16.22 3.68 -4.45
N THR A 41 -15.61 2.58 -4.89
CA THR A 41 -16.34 1.38 -5.31
C THR A 41 -16.88 0.62 -4.11
N ALA A 42 -16.13 0.55 -3.02
CA ALA A 42 -16.57 -0.04 -1.75
C ALA A 42 -17.73 0.75 -1.12
N ASP A 43 -17.75 2.08 -1.24
CA ASP A 43 -18.88 2.90 -0.80
C ASP A 43 -20.12 2.69 -1.67
N LYS A 44 -19.93 2.59 -2.99
CA LYS A 44 -21.04 2.48 -3.94
C LYS A 44 -21.65 1.07 -3.98
N TYR A 45 -20.83 0.03 -3.79
CA TYR A 45 -21.23 -1.36 -3.93
C TYR A 45 -20.62 -2.25 -2.83
N PRO A 46 -20.90 -1.98 -1.55
CA PRO A 46 -20.20 -2.62 -0.44
C PRO A 46 -20.33 -4.13 -0.43
N ASP A 47 -21.51 -4.65 -0.76
CA ASP A 47 -21.84 -6.07 -0.63
C ASP A 47 -21.67 -6.83 -1.97
N ARG A 48 -21.24 -6.16 -3.04
CA ARG A 48 -20.91 -6.84 -4.29
C ARG A 48 -19.57 -7.56 -4.16
N THR A 49 -19.50 -8.75 -4.75
CA THR A 49 -18.26 -9.50 -4.87
C THR A 49 -17.22 -8.72 -5.67
N ALA A 50 -16.04 -8.52 -5.09
CA ALA A 50 -14.90 -7.84 -5.69
C ALA A 50 -13.88 -8.83 -6.29
N ILE A 51 -13.57 -9.89 -5.55
CA ILE A 51 -12.59 -10.90 -5.94
C ILE A 51 -13.16 -12.29 -5.66
N ILE A 52 -12.95 -13.21 -6.60
CA ILE A 52 -13.20 -14.65 -6.43
C ILE A 52 -11.88 -15.36 -6.64
N CYS A 53 -11.43 -16.12 -5.65
CA CYS A 53 -10.19 -16.89 -5.71
C CYS A 53 -10.41 -18.24 -5.03
N GLU A 54 -10.08 -19.34 -5.72
CA GLU A 54 -10.16 -20.72 -5.18
C GLU A 54 -11.51 -21.06 -4.51
N GLY A 55 -12.62 -20.60 -5.10
CA GLY A 55 -13.97 -20.84 -4.57
C GLY A 55 -14.36 -19.96 -3.36
N SER A 56 -13.44 -19.14 -2.87
CA SER A 56 -13.73 -18.08 -1.89
C SER A 56 -14.03 -16.77 -2.60
N SER A 57 -14.94 -15.98 -2.05
CA SER A 57 -15.30 -14.68 -2.58
C SER A 57 -15.26 -13.63 -1.47
N ILE A 58 -14.73 -12.45 -1.77
CA ILE A 58 -14.76 -11.31 -0.87
C ILE A 58 -15.50 -10.14 -1.51
N SER A 59 -16.19 -9.38 -0.69
CA SER A 59 -16.92 -8.17 -1.07
C SER A 59 -15.98 -6.96 -1.23
N TRP A 60 -16.45 -5.90 -1.90
CA TRP A 60 -15.69 -4.65 -2.01
C TRP A 60 -15.40 -4.01 -0.64
N ARG A 61 -16.33 -4.14 0.32
CA ARG A 61 -16.11 -3.68 1.70
C ARG A 61 -14.95 -4.42 2.37
N GLU A 62 -14.93 -5.74 2.26
CA GLU A 62 -13.89 -6.58 2.86
C GLU A 62 -12.53 -6.35 2.20
N LEU A 63 -12.51 -6.21 0.87
CA LEU A 63 -11.30 -5.87 0.13
C LEU A 63 -10.71 -4.54 0.60
N ASN A 64 -11.53 -3.49 0.72
CA ASN A 64 -11.07 -2.17 1.18
C ASN A 64 -10.55 -2.23 2.62
N ALA A 65 -11.27 -2.92 3.51
CA ALA A 65 -10.86 -3.08 4.90
C ALA A 65 -9.52 -3.84 5.03
N GLN A 66 -9.31 -4.89 4.22
CA GLN A 66 -8.06 -5.64 4.19
C GLN A 66 -6.91 -4.81 3.63
N ALA A 67 -7.14 -4.07 2.54
CA ALA A 67 -6.15 -3.19 1.93
C ALA A 67 -5.68 -2.11 2.91
N ASN A 68 -6.63 -1.47 3.61
CA ASN A 68 -6.31 -0.44 4.61
C ASN A 68 -5.57 -1.00 5.83
N ARG A 69 -5.80 -2.27 6.21
CA ARG A 69 -4.98 -2.94 7.23
C ARG A 69 -3.54 -3.16 6.78
N CYS A 70 -3.32 -3.49 5.51
CA CYS A 70 -1.97 -3.71 4.98
C CYS A 70 -1.19 -2.40 4.75
N ALA A 71 -1.90 -1.27 4.64
CA ALA A 71 -1.31 0.06 4.43
C ALA A 71 -1.00 0.82 5.73
N ALA A 72 -1.48 0.33 6.88
CA ALA A 72 -1.19 0.87 8.21
C ALA A 72 0.19 0.43 8.70
#